data_AF-A0A7X0JAM1-F1
#
_entry.id   AF-A0A7X0JAM1-F1
#
_cell.length_a   1.000
_cell.length_b   1.000
_cell.length_c   1.000
_cell.angle_alpha   90.00
_cell.angle_beta   90.00
_cell.angle_gamma   90.00
#
_symmetry.space_group_name_H-M   'P 1'
#
loop_
_entity.id
_entity.type
_entity.pdbx_description
1 polymer ?
#
loop_
_entity_poly.entity_id
_entity_poly.type
_entity_poly.pdbx_seq_one_letter_code
_entity_poly.pdbx_strand_id
1 'polypeptide(L)'
;MEGYNLFSEGELTNLLKAGDSVAFTEIYNRYWKILYGIAYNRLKDLQSSEDVVHDVLVSLWKNRENAVIENITAYLATAIKYRIFHLLKRAMKFSVEERDREKSEHLTDTGDLEDRIHYILLLELMNEEVEKLPEKCRMVF
;
A
#
# COMPACT_ATOMS: atom_id res chain seq x y z
N MET A 1 -29.60 -8.91 -3.97
CA MET A 1 -28.37 -8.23 -4.44
C MET A 1 -28.35 -6.83 -3.85
N GLU A 2 -28.64 -6.71 -2.55
CA GLU A 2 -27.70 -6.72 -1.41
C GLU A 2 -26.82 -5.47 -1.39
N GLY A 3 -27.25 -4.50 -0.57
CA GLY A 3 -26.76 -3.14 -0.47
C GLY A 3 -25.39 -3.00 0.20
N TYR A 4 -24.40 -3.82 -0.20
CA TYR A 4 -23.04 -3.72 0.32
C TYR A 4 -22.37 -2.38 -0.02
N ASN A 5 -22.87 -1.68 -1.05
CA ASN A 5 -22.49 -0.32 -1.42
C ASN A 5 -22.78 0.73 -0.33
N LEU A 6 -23.69 0.43 0.63
CA LEU A 6 -24.00 1.33 1.75
C LEU A 6 -23.24 1.01 3.04
N PHE A 7 -22.54 -0.13 3.11
CA PHE A 7 -21.75 -0.46 4.28
C PHE A 7 -20.54 0.47 4.41
N SER A 8 -20.30 0.88 5.64
CA SER A 8 -19.11 1.62 6.05
C SER A 8 -17.86 0.77 5.88
N GLU A 9 -16.70 1.42 5.82
CA GLU A 9 -15.40 0.72 5.70
C GLU A 9 -15.20 -0.31 6.82
N GLY A 10 -15.63 0.01 8.05
CA GLY A 10 -15.53 -0.88 9.21
C GLY A 10 -16.44 -2.11 9.14
N GLU A 11 -17.63 -1.98 8.56
CA GLU A 11 -18.53 -3.12 8.37
C GLU A 11 -18.00 -4.06 7.27
N LEU A 12 -17.50 -3.49 6.17
CA LEU A 12 -16.89 -4.27 5.09
C LEU A 12 -15.62 -5.01 5.54
N THR A 13 -14.79 -4.40 6.38
CA THR A 13 -13.60 -5.08 6.92
C THR A 13 -13.97 -6.20 7.88
N ASN A 14 -15.02 -6.04 8.69
CA ASN A 14 -15.51 -7.11 9.56
C ASN A 14 -16.07 -8.29 8.76
N LEU A 15 -16.86 -8.03 7.72
CA LEU A 15 -17.39 -9.06 6.83
C LEU A 15 -16.27 -9.74 6.02
N LEU A 16 -15.27 -8.97 5.59
CA LEU A 16 -14.07 -9.50 4.95
C LEU A 16 -13.33 -10.49 5.87
N LYS A 17 -13.15 -10.14 7.16
CA LYS A 17 -12.53 -11.02 8.16
C LYS A 17 -13.31 -12.32 8.36
N ALA A 18 -14.63 -12.26 8.30
CA ALA A 18 -15.51 -13.42 8.37
C ALA A 18 -15.48 -14.30 7.10
N GLY A 19 -14.73 -13.91 6.07
CA GLY A 19 -14.61 -14.66 4.83
C GLY A 19 -15.74 -14.40 3.83
N ASP A 20 -16.49 -13.31 3.99
CA ASP A 20 -17.56 -12.94 3.06
C ASP A 20 -16.97 -12.50 1.70
N SER A 21 -17.15 -13.34 0.69
CA SER A 21 -16.70 -13.08 -0.68
C SER A 21 -17.44 -11.89 -1.35
N VAL A 22 -18.66 -11.58 -0.92
CA VAL A 22 -19.45 -10.45 -1.43
C VAL A 22 -18.86 -9.15 -0.91
N ALA A 23 -18.48 -9.10 0.37
CA ALA A 23 -17.77 -7.96 0.95
C ALA A 23 -16.43 -7.69 0.25
N PHE A 24 -15.66 -8.74 -0.05
CA PHE A 24 -14.42 -8.60 -0.82
C PHE A 24 -14.67 -8.08 -2.24
N THR A 25 -15.72 -8.55 -2.91
CA THR A 25 -16.09 -8.09 -4.26
C THR A 25 -16.44 -6.60 -4.24
N GLU A 26 -17.15 -6.13 -3.21
CA GLU A 26 -17.45 -4.72 -3.03
C GLU A 26 -16.18 -3.88 -2.80
N ILE A 27 -15.28 -4.34 -1.92
CA ILE A 27 -13.96 -3.70 -1.71
C ILE A 27 -13.17 -3.63 -3.02
N TYR A 28 -13.14 -4.72 -3.77
CA TYR A 28 -12.48 -4.77 -5.08
C TYR A 28 -13.03 -3.68 -6.01
N ASN A 29 -14.35 -3.61 -6.16
CA ASN A 29 -15.00 -2.63 -7.04
C ASN A 29 -14.73 -1.18 -6.62
N ARG A 30 -14.71 -0.90 -5.31
CA ARG A 30 -14.43 0.45 -4.78
C ARG A 30 -12.98 0.88 -5.00
N TYR A 31 -12.02 0.01 -4.73
CA TYR A 31 -10.61 0.40 -4.65
C TYR A 31 -9.80 0.08 -5.91
N TRP A 32 -10.24 -0.83 -6.78
CA TRP A 32 -9.49 -1.25 -7.97
C TRP A 32 -9.03 -0.06 -8.83
N LYS A 33 -9.96 0.82 -9.23
CA LYS A 33 -9.63 1.97 -10.09
C LYS A 33 -8.67 2.96 -9.43
N ILE A 34 -8.81 3.19 -8.13
CA ILE A 34 -7.97 4.11 -7.36
C ILE A 34 -6.55 3.54 -7.26
N LEU A 35 -6.44 2.27 -6.87
CA LEU A 35 -5.18 1.56 -6.76
C LEU A 35 -4.44 1.47 -8.11
N TYR A 36 -5.18 1.15 -9.18
CA TYR A 36 -4.64 1.14 -10.54
C TYR A 36 -4.13 2.53 -10.94
N GLY A 37 -4.88 3.59 -10.67
CA GLY A 37 -4.43 4.96 -10.94
C GLY A 37 -3.12 5.32 -10.23
N ILE A 38 -2.97 4.90 -8.97
CA ILE A 38 -1.74 5.10 -8.19
C ILE A 38 -0.57 4.31 -8.80
N ALA A 39 -0.78 3.02 -9.11
CA ALA A 39 0.24 2.17 -9.70
C ALA A 39 0.68 2.66 -11.08
N TYR A 40 -0.26 2.96 -11.95
CA TYR A 40 0.02 3.45 -13.31
C TYR A 40 0.72 4.80 -13.29
N ASN A 41 0.38 5.69 -12.36
CA ASN A 41 1.09 6.97 -12.25
C ASN A 41 2.58 6.79 -11.89
N ARG A 42 2.93 5.74 -11.16
CA ARG A 42 4.32 5.46 -10.77
C ARG A 42 5.07 4.57 -11.75
N LEU A 43 4.43 3.53 -12.27
CA LEU A 43 5.07 2.52 -13.12
C LEU A 43 5.04 2.88 -14.60
N LYS A 44 4.04 3.64 -15.05
CA LYS A 44 3.80 4.00 -16.47
C LYS A 44 3.71 2.79 -17.41
N ASP A 45 3.45 1.62 -16.86
CA ASP A 45 3.29 0.36 -17.58
C ASP A 45 1.97 -0.28 -17.17
N LEU A 46 1.16 -0.65 -18.15
CA LEU A 46 -0.21 -1.13 -17.91
C LEU A 46 -0.18 -2.49 -17.20
N GLN A 47 0.61 -3.42 -17.71
CA GLN A 47 0.69 -4.79 -17.20
C GLN A 47 1.22 -4.83 -15.76
N SER A 48 2.35 -4.16 -15.51
CA SER A 48 2.93 -4.08 -14.16
C SER A 48 2.00 -3.39 -13.16
N SER A 49 1.18 -2.44 -13.63
CA SER A 49 0.19 -1.78 -12.77
C SER A 49 -0.96 -2.69 -12.40
N GLU A 50 -1.50 -3.45 -13.35
CA GLU A 50 -2.54 -4.45 -13.08
C GLU A 50 -2.04 -5.55 -12.14
N ASP A 51 -0.84 -6.07 -12.39
CA ASP A 51 -0.22 -7.11 -11.55
C ASP A 51 -0.03 -6.64 -10.10
N VAL A 52 0.45 -5.41 -9.91
CA VAL A 52 0.63 -4.83 -8.57
C VAL A 52 -0.69 -4.69 -7.83
N VAL A 53 -1.75 -4.22 -8.50
CA VAL A 53 -3.08 -4.09 -7.88
C VAL A 53 -3.63 -5.47 -7.53
N HIS A 54 -3.50 -6.43 -8.45
CA HIS A 54 -3.93 -7.80 -8.24
C HIS A 54 -3.24 -8.42 -7.03
N ASP A 55 -1.91 -8.32 -6.95
CA ASP A 55 -1.12 -8.84 -5.82
C ASP A 55 -1.56 -8.26 -4.48
N VAL A 56 -1.85 -6.95 -4.42
CA VAL A 56 -2.30 -6.29 -3.20
C VAL A 56 -3.66 -6.82 -2.77
N LEU A 57 -4.61 -6.94 -3.68
CA LEU A 57 -5.96 -7.43 -3.38
C LEU A 57 -5.97 -8.92 -3.04
N VAL A 58 -5.15 -9.74 -3.71
CA VAL A 58 -4.97 -11.15 -3.36
C VAL A 58 -4.31 -11.30 -1.99
N SER A 59 -3.31 -10.48 -1.68
CA SER A 59 -2.68 -10.45 -0.36
C SER A 59 -3.68 -10.08 0.74
N LEU A 60 -4.53 -9.09 0.48
CA LEU A 60 -5.63 -8.72 1.38
C LEU A 60 -6.54 -9.92 1.64
N TRP A 61 -7.01 -10.61 0.58
CA TRP A 61 -7.88 -11.77 0.73
C TRP A 61 -7.21 -12.91 1.49
N LYS A 62 -5.94 -13.22 1.18
CA LYS A 62 -5.20 -14.30 1.85
C LYS A 62 -4.97 -14.02 3.34
N ASN A 63 -4.66 -12.77 3.68
CA ASN A 63 -4.34 -12.38 5.06
C ASN A 63 -5.54 -11.86 5.84
N ARG A 64 -6.75 -11.91 5.27
CA ARG A 64 -7.97 -11.30 5.82
C ARG A 64 -8.23 -11.63 7.30
N GLU A 65 -7.98 -12.87 7.72
CA GLU A 65 -8.26 -13.34 9.08
C GLU A 65 -7.31 -12.71 10.13
N ASN A 66 -6.07 -12.41 9.72
CA ASN A 66 -5.02 -11.90 10.61
C ASN A 66 -4.78 -10.39 10.46
N ALA A 67 -5.32 -9.77 9.41
CA ALA A 67 -5.08 -8.36 9.11
C ALA A 67 -5.80 -7.46 10.12
N VAL A 68 -5.03 -6.65 10.86
CA VAL A 68 -5.56 -5.59 11.71
C VAL A 68 -5.77 -4.35 10.84
N ILE A 69 -6.99 -4.20 10.31
CA ILE A 69 -7.37 -3.11 9.41
C ILE A 69 -8.34 -2.19 10.14
N GLU A 70 -7.84 -1.06 10.63
CA GLU A 70 -8.67 0.02 11.19
C GLU A 70 -9.23 0.92 10.08
N ASN A 71 -8.39 1.21 9.08
CA ASN A 71 -8.78 1.98 7.90
C ASN A 71 -8.30 1.24 6.63
N ILE A 72 -9.25 0.74 5.85
CA ILE A 72 -8.94 -0.06 4.65
C ILE A 72 -8.30 0.78 3.54
N THR A 73 -8.67 2.05 3.43
CA THR A 73 -8.11 2.98 2.46
C THR A 73 -6.61 3.22 2.73
N ALA A 74 -6.26 3.51 3.98
CA ALA A 74 -4.87 3.70 4.41
C ALA A 74 -4.04 2.41 4.28
N TYR A 75 -4.63 1.26 4.64
CA TYR A 75 -4.00 -0.05 4.49
C TYR A 75 -3.65 -0.34 3.02
N LEU A 76 -4.63 -0.22 2.12
CA LEU A 76 -4.46 -0.50 0.70
C LEU A 76 -3.49 0.49 0.02
N ALA A 77 -3.57 1.77 0.38
CA ALA A 77 -2.63 2.79 -0.10
C ALA A 77 -1.19 2.50 0.32
N THR A 78 -0.98 2.01 1.53
CA THR A 78 0.35 1.61 2.03
C THR A 78 0.84 0.35 1.33
N ALA A 79 -0.02 -0.67 1.23
CA ALA A 79 0.31 -1.94 0.59
C ALA A 79 0.74 -1.74 -0.88
N ILE A 80 0.02 -0.89 -1.63
CA ILE A 80 0.36 -0.66 -3.03
C ILE A 80 1.65 0.14 -3.20
N LYS A 81 1.89 1.16 -2.36
CA LYS A 81 3.16 1.89 -2.34
C LYS A 81 4.33 0.95 -2.06
N TYR A 82 4.19 0.05 -1.09
CA TYR A 82 5.21 -0.95 -0.77
C TYR A 82 5.46 -1.90 -1.93
N ARG A 83 4.40 -2.37 -2.61
CA ARG A 83 4.53 -3.29 -3.74
C ARG A 83 5.22 -2.63 -4.93
N ILE A 84 4.86 -1.38 -5.25
CA ILE A 84 5.52 -0.56 -6.28
C ILE A 84 7.00 -0.37 -5.93
N PHE A 85 7.29 0.04 -4.69
CA PHE A 85 8.66 0.25 -4.24
C PHE A 85 9.50 -1.03 -4.35
N HIS A 86 8.95 -2.17 -3.93
CA HIS A 86 9.63 -3.45 -4.06
C HIS A 86 9.90 -3.83 -5.52
N LEU A 87 8.94 -3.59 -6.42
CA LEU A 87 9.10 -3.83 -7.85
C LEU A 87 10.20 -2.94 -8.45
N LEU A 88 10.18 -1.64 -8.14
CA LEU A 88 11.20 -0.69 -8.59
C LEU A 88 12.58 -1.01 -8.01
N LYS A 89 12.67 -1.36 -6.72
CA LYS A 89 13.93 -1.80 -6.08
C LYS A 89 14.47 -3.05 -6.76
N ARG A 90 13.61 -4.00 -7.14
CA ARG A 90 14.00 -5.21 -7.87
C ARG A 90 14.47 -4.90 -9.29
N ALA A 91 13.78 -4.02 -10.01
CA ALA A 91 14.19 -3.57 -11.34
C ALA A 91 15.53 -2.79 -11.30
N MET A 92 15.72 -1.97 -10.28
CA MET A 92 17.00 -1.30 -10.02
C MET A 92 18.09 -2.30 -9.66
N LYS A 93 17.83 -3.27 -8.78
CA LYS A 93 18.79 -4.33 -8.46
C LYS A 93 19.17 -5.15 -9.69
N PHE A 94 18.25 -5.50 -10.57
CA PHE A 94 18.61 -6.20 -11.81
C PHE A 94 19.45 -5.33 -12.74
N SER A 95 19.10 -4.05 -12.91
CA SER A 95 19.92 -3.14 -13.74
C SER A 95 21.27 -2.78 -13.12
N VAL A 96 21.35 -2.81 -11.79
CA VAL A 96 22.60 -2.65 -11.02
C VAL A 96 23.41 -3.94 -11.05
N GLU A 97 22.84 -5.13 -10.91
CA GLU A 97 23.53 -6.43 -11.04
C GLU A 97 24.06 -6.66 -12.47
N GLU A 98 23.32 -6.21 -13.49
CA GLU A 98 23.82 -6.17 -14.87
C GLU A 98 24.97 -5.17 -15.04
N ARG A 99 24.90 -4.00 -14.41
CA ARG A 99 26.01 -3.02 -14.37
C ARG A 99 27.16 -3.43 -13.45
N ASP A 100 26.92 -4.22 -12.43
CA ASP A 100 27.90 -4.63 -11.41
C ASP A 100 28.67 -5.86 -11.88
N ARG A 101 28.11 -6.69 -12.78
CA ARG A 101 28.92 -7.57 -13.62
C ARG A 101 29.94 -6.80 -14.46
N GLU A 102 29.65 -5.54 -14.80
CA GLU A 102 30.58 -4.65 -15.51
C GLU A 102 31.43 -3.76 -14.56
N LYS A 103 31.05 -3.58 -13.28
CA LYS A 103 31.64 -2.57 -12.37
C LYS A 103 32.12 -3.05 -10.98
N SER A 104 31.85 -4.28 -10.58
CA SER A 104 32.37 -4.83 -9.31
C SER A 104 33.83 -5.27 -9.43
N GLU A 105 34.66 -4.32 -9.85
CA GLU A 105 35.99 -4.14 -9.30
C GLU A 105 35.95 -3.30 -8.01
N HIS A 106 34.98 -2.42 -7.74
CA HIS A 106 35.12 -1.47 -6.60
C HIS A 106 33.83 -1.14 -5.83
N LEU A 107 33.75 -1.70 -4.61
CA LEU A 107 33.42 -1.05 -3.32
C LEU A 107 31.96 -0.68 -2.93
N THR A 108 31.48 -1.47 -1.95
CA THR A 108 30.71 -1.17 -0.71
C THR A 108 29.43 -0.31 -0.73
N ASP A 109 28.36 -1.02 -0.34
CA ASP A 109 26.98 -0.66 -0.02
C ASP A 109 26.83 0.21 1.25
N THR A 110 26.39 1.47 1.10
CA THR A 110 26.04 2.38 2.21
C THR A 110 24.64 3.01 2.08
N GLY A 111 23.86 2.67 1.04
CA GLY A 111 22.60 3.36 0.73
C GLY A 111 21.37 2.89 1.52
N ASP A 112 21.36 1.63 2.02
CA ASP A 112 20.15 1.01 2.59
C ASP A 112 19.74 1.57 3.98
N LEU A 113 20.66 2.21 4.71
CA LEU A 113 20.39 2.78 6.04
C LEU A 113 19.76 4.19 5.96
N GLU A 114 20.16 4.99 4.98
CA GLU A 114 19.77 6.41 4.86
C GLU A 114 18.30 6.57 4.41
N ASP A 115 17.85 5.70 3.51
CA ASP A 115 16.47 5.69 3.03
C ASP A 115 15.47 5.24 4.11
N ARG A 116 15.87 4.29 4.97
CA ARG A 116 15.05 3.83 6.09
C ARG A 116 14.88 4.92 7.14
N ILE A 117 15.93 5.69 7.43
CA ILE A 117 15.89 6.81 8.37
C ILE A 117 14.99 7.93 7.84
N HIS A 118 15.10 8.28 6.56
CA HIS A 118 14.23 9.28 5.94
C HIS A 118 12.75 8.90 5.98
N TYR A 119 12.42 7.63 5.77
CA TYR A 119 11.04 7.15 5.85
C TYR A 119 10.46 7.24 7.26
N ILE A 120 11.25 6.90 8.29
CA ILE A 120 10.83 7.00 9.70
C ILE A 120 10.61 8.47 10.08
N LEU A 121 11.55 9.35 9.72
CA LEU A 121 11.43 10.80 9.96
C LEU A 121 10.21 11.42 9.28
N LEU A 122 9.89 10.98 8.05
CA LEU A 122 8.71 11.45 7.33
C LEU A 122 7.40 11.02 8.03
N LEU A 123 7.37 9.81 8.58
CA LEU A 123 6.21 9.32 9.34
C LEU A 123 6.06 10.02 10.68
N GLU A 124 7.15 10.30 11.38
CA GLU A 124 7.14 11.08 12.63
C GLU A 124 6.66 12.50 12.37
N LEU A 125 7.13 13.17 11.32
CA LEU A 125 6.67 14.51 10.96
C LEU A 125 5.18 14.53 10.60
N MET A 126 4.71 13.50 9.89
CA MET A 126 3.28 13.37 9.56
C MET A 126 2.41 13.18 10.82
N ASN A 127 2.92 12.45 11.82
CA ASN A 127 2.23 12.24 13.09
C ASN A 127 2.31 13.48 14.01
N GLU A 128 3.42 14.20 14.04
CA GLU A 128 3.55 15.44 14.81
C GLU A 128 2.61 16.54 14.30
N GLU A 129 2.40 16.64 12.98
CA GLU A 129 1.46 17.61 12.41
C GLU A 129 -0.01 17.21 12.65
N VAL A 130 -0.30 15.93 12.91
CA VAL A 130 -1.61 15.45 13.38
C VAL A 130 -1.85 15.84 14.85
N GLU A 131 -0.81 15.92 15.68
CA GLU A 131 -0.91 16.38 17.08
C GLU A 131 -0.94 17.90 17.25
N LYS A 132 -0.51 18.69 16.26
CA LYS A 132 -0.58 20.17 16.29
C LYS A 132 -1.93 20.75 15.88
N LEU A 133 -2.92 19.91 15.55
CA LEU A 133 -4.29 20.38 15.32
C LEU A 133 -4.98 20.66 16.69
N PRO A 134 -5.39 21.92 16.96
CA PRO A 134 -5.87 22.34 18.27
C PRO A 134 -7.20 21.68 18.67
N GLU A 135 -7.37 21.53 19.99
CA GLU A 135 -8.42 20.85 20.76
C GLU A 135 -9.89 21.33 20.57
N LYS A 136 -10.37 21.63 19.35
CA LYS A 136 -11.75 22.12 19.15
C LYS A 136 -12.64 21.33 18.18
N CYS A 137 -12.40 20.03 18.00
CA CYS A 137 -13.41 19.10 17.48
C CYS A 137 -13.50 17.82 18.33
N ARG A 138 -13.46 17.94 19.67
CA ARG A 138 -13.53 16.79 20.60
C ARG A 138 -14.92 16.56 21.24
N MET A 139 -16.03 17.19 20.80
CA MET A 139 -17.32 16.98 21.50
C MET A 139 -18.62 16.97 20.69
N VAL A 140 -18.66 17.04 19.36
CA VAL A 140 -19.94 16.86 18.64
C VAL A 140 -19.71 16.20 17.27
N PHE A 141 -20.19 14.96 17.16
CA PHE A 141 -20.22 14.00 16.03
C PHE A 141 -19.06 13.01 15.90
#